data_AF-A0A7V3DVT7-F1
#
_entry.id   AF-A0A7V3DVT7-F1
#
_cell.length_a   1.000
_cell.length_b   1.000
_cell.length_c   1.000
_cell.angle_alpha   90.00
_cell.angle_beta   90.00
_cell.angle_gamma   90.00
#
_symmetry.space_group_name_H-M   'P 1'
#
loop_
_entity.id
_entity.type
_entity.pdbx_description
1 polymer ?
#
loop_
_entity_poly.entity_id
_entity_poly.type
_entity_poly.pdbx_seq_one_letter_code
_entity_poly.pdbx_strand_id
1 'polypeptide(L)'
;MSEIRSIRRFRSGALRVCAVAIMCLCGVGSCASYSLQRQTRRHYPRIVPENAVACFVEPVPETGYKVLATIDSFSATTATVEMRERQLAQLRKAASRAGAEAVYGVQLITRQTRGWIRDPYTPRWLITPTQGWTDRYLLRGVAVISESRLPADFACYQTAPRHPAPEDAKTGAVKIEMEAGPSPHADPLQSAGQKSWNDLIQADEKRPEQ
;
A
#
# COMPACT_ATOMS: atom_id res chain seq x y z
N MET A 1 1.10 4.41 80.47
CA MET A 1 1.85 5.57 79.95
C MET A 1 3.15 5.05 79.37
N SER A 2 3.26 4.98 78.05
CA SER A 2 4.51 4.66 77.35
C SER A 2 4.40 5.18 75.92
N GLU A 3 5.16 6.25 75.66
CA GLU A 3 5.38 6.85 74.36
C GLU A 3 6.00 5.85 73.38
N ILE A 4 5.51 5.82 72.14
CA ILE A 4 6.28 5.32 70.99
C ILE A 4 6.22 6.40 69.92
N ARG A 5 7.14 7.36 70.01
CA ARG A 5 7.66 8.09 68.85
C ARG A 5 8.76 7.22 68.25
N SER A 6 8.77 7.00 66.92
CA SER A 6 10.01 7.05 66.12
C SER A 6 9.79 6.64 64.66
N ILE A 7 9.99 7.62 63.77
CA ILE A 7 10.71 7.56 62.50
C ILE A 7 10.13 6.64 61.40
N ARG A 8 9.68 7.29 60.31
CA ARG A 8 10.25 7.10 58.95
C ARG A 8 9.81 8.23 58.02
N ARG A 9 10.64 9.28 57.96
CA ARG A 9 10.63 10.24 56.84
C ARG A 9 11.32 9.56 55.66
N PHE A 10 10.55 8.88 54.81
CA PHE A 10 11.08 8.33 53.56
C PHE A 10 11.17 9.46 52.53
N ARG A 11 12.41 9.73 52.09
CA ARG A 11 12.82 10.82 51.22
C ARG A 11 12.11 10.78 49.86
N SER A 12 11.27 11.77 49.61
CA SER A 12 10.61 12.11 48.34
C SER A 12 11.58 12.81 47.35
N GLY A 13 12.69 12.16 47.01
CA GLY A 13 13.76 12.78 46.21
C GLY A 13 14.19 12.09 44.92
N ALA A 14 13.78 10.83 44.67
CA ALA A 14 14.33 10.03 43.56
C ALA A 14 13.34 9.73 42.42
N LEU A 15 12.08 10.15 42.54
CA LEU A 15 11.00 9.75 41.61
C LEU A 15 10.76 10.72 40.44
N ARG A 16 11.54 11.81 40.33
CA ARG A 16 11.35 12.81 39.26
C ARG A 16 12.35 12.69 38.10
N VAL A 17 13.43 11.92 38.24
CA VAL A 17 14.47 11.82 37.19
C VAL A 17 14.16 10.71 36.16
N CYS A 18 13.41 9.66 36.54
CA CYS A 18 13.06 8.57 35.60
C CYS A 18 11.93 8.89 34.61
N ALA A 19 11.07 9.88 34.88
CA ALA A 19 9.91 10.16 34.02
C ALA A 19 10.28 10.87 32.70
N VAL A 20 11.41 11.58 32.64
CA VAL A 20 11.82 12.35 31.44
C VAL A 20 12.53 11.45 30.41
N ALA A 21 13.17 10.35 30.84
CA ALA A 21 13.88 9.44 29.94
C ALA A 21 12.95 8.54 29.11
N ILE A 22 11.75 8.24 29.61
CA ILE A 22 10.80 7.32 28.93
C ILE A 22 10.06 8.01 27.77
N MET A 23 9.90 9.33 27.79
CA MET A 23 9.27 10.08 26.69
C MET A 23 10.16 10.23 25.44
N CYS A 24 11.48 9.99 25.52
CA CYS A 24 12.36 10.06 24.34
C CYS A 24 12.34 8.79 23.47
N LEU A 25 11.82 7.65 23.96
CA LEU A 25 11.87 6.37 23.24
C LEU A 25 10.59 6.03 22.44
N CYS A 26 9.49 6.76 22.65
CA CYS A 26 8.24 6.56 21.90
C CYS A 26 8.09 7.51 20.69
N GLY A 27 9.07 8.38 20.44
CA GLY A 27 9.12 9.30 19.30
C GLY A 27 9.62 8.65 18.00
N VAL A 28 9.65 7.33 17.91
CA VAL A 28 10.01 6.63 16.66
C VAL A 28 8.79 6.72 15.75
N GLY A 29 8.77 7.81 14.97
CA GLY A 29 7.79 8.07 13.94
C GLY A 29 7.56 6.81 13.13
N SER A 30 6.30 6.36 13.14
CA SER A 30 5.82 5.33 12.25
C SER A 30 6.15 5.78 10.83
N CYS A 31 7.24 5.26 10.30
CA CYS A 31 7.63 5.48 8.92
C CYS A 31 6.49 4.93 8.10
N ALA A 32 5.66 5.83 7.54
CA ALA A 32 4.70 5.50 6.51
C ALA A 32 5.49 5.01 5.30
N SER A 33 5.90 3.75 5.33
CA SER A 33 6.62 3.06 4.27
C SER A 33 5.61 2.82 3.16
N TYR A 34 5.62 3.69 2.16
CA TYR A 34 4.93 3.44 0.92
C TYR A 34 5.84 2.60 0.03
N SER A 35 5.26 1.60 -0.63
CA SER A 35 5.97 0.82 -1.63
C SER A 35 5.95 1.61 -2.93
N LEU A 36 7.12 2.07 -3.37
CA LEU A 36 7.29 2.74 -4.65
C LEU A 36 8.06 1.81 -5.57
N GLN A 37 7.33 1.18 -6.49
CA GLN A 37 7.92 0.29 -7.48
C GLN A 37 8.27 1.12 -8.71
N ARG A 38 9.50 1.66 -8.75
CA ARG A 38 9.99 2.40 -9.91
C ARG A 38 10.08 1.44 -11.10
N GLN A 39 9.33 1.74 -12.16
CA GLN A 39 9.46 1.02 -13.41
C GLN A 39 10.67 1.53 -14.22
N THR A 40 11.09 2.77 -13.94
CA THR A 40 12.27 3.37 -14.54
C THR A 40 13.40 3.50 -13.52
N ARG A 41 14.65 3.20 -13.90
CA ARG A 41 15.84 3.47 -13.05
C ARG A 41 16.15 4.97 -12.89
N ARG A 42 15.44 5.83 -13.62
CA ARG A 42 15.69 7.28 -13.67
C ARG A 42 15.11 7.98 -12.45
N HIS A 43 15.80 9.03 -12.01
CA HIS A 43 15.31 9.95 -11.00
C HIS A 43 14.69 11.16 -11.70
N TYR A 44 13.39 11.38 -11.52
CA TYR A 44 12.71 12.56 -12.04
C TYR A 44 12.72 13.64 -10.94
N PRO A 45 13.08 14.90 -11.25
CA PRO A 45 12.95 15.98 -10.28
C PRO A 45 11.48 16.18 -9.93
N ARG A 46 11.22 16.79 -8.77
CA ARG A 46 9.86 17.10 -8.33
C ARG A 46 9.32 18.25 -9.19
N ILE A 47 8.41 17.94 -10.11
CA ILE A 47 7.80 18.94 -11.01
C ILE A 47 6.59 19.58 -10.34
N VAL A 48 5.82 18.81 -9.56
CA VAL A 48 4.48 19.21 -9.10
C VAL A 48 4.38 19.14 -7.57
N PRO A 49 3.82 20.17 -6.90
CA PRO A 49 3.56 20.11 -5.47
C PRO A 49 2.52 19.04 -5.12
N GLU A 50 2.54 18.55 -3.88
CA GLU A 50 1.67 17.45 -3.41
C GLU A 50 0.18 17.62 -3.74
N ASN A 51 -0.34 18.83 -3.57
CA ASN A 51 -1.76 19.13 -3.75
C ASN A 51 -2.19 19.27 -5.21
N ALA A 52 -1.23 19.36 -6.14
CA ALA A 52 -1.50 19.54 -7.57
C ALA A 52 -1.46 18.20 -8.35
N VAL A 53 -1.18 17.08 -7.68
CA VAL A 53 -1.21 15.76 -8.31
C VAL A 53 -2.66 15.29 -8.46
N ALA A 54 -3.12 15.18 -9.71
CA ALA A 54 -4.45 14.68 -10.03
C ALA A 54 -4.52 13.15 -9.83
N CYS A 55 -5.69 12.63 -9.46
CA CYS A 55 -5.93 11.19 -9.28
C CYS A 55 -7.16 10.79 -10.08
N PHE A 56 -7.00 9.80 -10.96
CA PHE A 56 -8.01 9.30 -11.88
C PHE A 56 -8.26 7.80 -11.63
N VAL A 57 -9.51 7.38 -11.77
CA VAL A 57 -9.89 5.96 -11.63
C VAL A 57 -9.70 5.24 -12.96
N GLU A 58 -9.83 5.98 -14.06
CA GLU A 58 -9.66 5.53 -15.43
C GLU A 58 -8.25 4.98 -15.67
N PRO A 59 -8.09 3.98 -16.55
CA PRO A 59 -6.78 3.48 -16.92
C PRO A 59 -5.92 4.57 -17.58
N VAL A 60 -4.61 4.35 -17.58
CA VAL A 60 -3.65 5.25 -18.25
C VAL A 60 -3.97 5.27 -19.76
N PRO A 61 -4.12 6.45 -20.39
CA PRO A 61 -4.26 6.54 -21.84
C PRO A 61 -3.03 5.98 -22.56
N GLU A 62 -3.22 5.37 -23.73
CA GLU A 62 -2.13 4.71 -24.47
C GLU A 62 -1.05 5.66 -24.99
N THR A 63 -1.39 6.94 -25.18
CA THR A 63 -0.51 7.96 -25.79
C THR A 63 -0.45 9.24 -24.96
N GLY A 64 0.64 10.00 -25.09
CA GLY A 64 0.81 11.32 -24.46
C GLY A 64 1.23 11.30 -22.99
N TYR A 65 1.39 10.10 -22.40
CA TYR A 65 1.80 9.91 -21.01
C TYR A 65 2.92 8.89 -20.90
N LYS A 66 3.85 9.16 -19.99
CA LYS A 66 4.92 8.23 -19.62
C LYS A 66 4.72 7.70 -18.22
N VAL A 67 4.67 6.38 -18.08
CA VAL A 67 4.59 5.70 -16.79
C VAL A 67 5.92 5.78 -16.06
N LEU A 68 5.89 6.22 -14.80
CA LEU A 68 7.07 6.38 -13.95
C LEU A 68 7.20 5.24 -12.93
N ALA A 69 6.12 4.99 -12.20
CA ALA A 69 6.12 4.04 -11.10
C ALA A 69 4.70 3.52 -10.83
N THR A 70 4.63 2.30 -10.29
CA THR A 70 3.44 1.82 -9.59
C THR A 70 3.58 2.18 -8.13
N ILE A 71 2.54 2.79 -7.56
CA ILE A 71 2.57 3.36 -6.22
C ILE A 71 1.44 2.77 -5.40
N ASP A 72 1.81 2.32 -4.20
CA ASP A 72 0.87 1.79 -3.20
C ASP A 72 0.75 2.75 -2.02
N SER A 73 -0.47 2.92 -1.51
CA SER A 73 -0.71 3.53 -0.19
C SER A 73 -0.36 2.56 0.94
N PHE A 74 -0.43 3.05 2.18
CA PHE A 74 -0.40 2.21 3.37
C PHE A 74 -1.64 1.32 3.40
N SER A 75 -1.49 0.17 4.07
CA SER A 75 -2.56 -0.79 4.28
C SER A 75 -3.41 -0.41 5.50
N ALA A 76 -4.74 -0.40 5.35
CA ALA A 76 -5.70 -0.21 6.44
C ALA A 76 -6.53 -1.47 6.66
N THR A 77 -7.06 -1.67 7.87
CA THR A 77 -7.97 -2.79 8.19
C THR A 77 -9.44 -2.46 7.97
N THR A 78 -9.77 -1.16 7.87
CA THR A 78 -11.14 -0.66 7.68
C THR A 78 -11.25 0.11 6.37
N ALA A 79 -12.42 0.05 5.74
CA ALA A 79 -12.71 0.68 4.44
C ALA A 79 -13.57 1.93 4.61
N THR A 80 -13.19 2.83 5.52
CA THR A 80 -13.94 4.08 5.76
C THR A 80 -13.54 5.19 4.78
N VAL A 81 -14.44 6.17 4.59
CA VAL A 81 -14.18 7.34 3.73
C VAL A 81 -12.97 8.13 4.23
N GLU A 82 -12.86 8.37 5.54
CA GLU A 82 -11.70 9.05 6.13
C GLU A 82 -10.38 8.31 5.84
N MET A 83 -10.40 6.98 5.90
CA MET A 83 -9.21 6.18 5.62
C MET A 83 -8.82 6.27 4.15
N ARG A 84 -9.82 6.26 3.26
CA ARG A 84 -9.62 6.46 1.81
C ARG A 84 -8.99 7.82 1.51
N GLU A 85 -9.46 8.89 2.14
CA GLU A 85 -8.89 10.23 1.98
C GLU A 85 -7.42 10.28 2.41
N ARG A 86 -7.08 9.65 3.54
CA ARG A 86 -5.69 9.53 4.01
C ARG A 86 -4.83 8.73 3.03
N GLN A 87 -5.35 7.63 2.48
CA GLN A 87 -4.65 6.82 1.47
C GLN A 87 -4.44 7.59 0.17
N LEU A 88 -5.43 8.37 -0.29
CA LEU A 88 -5.31 9.24 -1.46
C LEU A 88 -4.28 10.36 -1.25
N ALA A 89 -4.28 11.00 -0.08
CA ALA A 89 -3.29 12.00 0.27
C ALA A 89 -1.86 11.42 0.24
N GLN A 90 -1.69 10.21 0.75
CA GLN A 90 -0.40 9.52 0.69
C GLN A 90 0.00 9.13 -0.75
N LEU A 91 -0.94 8.66 -1.58
CA LEU A 91 -0.69 8.38 -3.00
C LEU A 91 -0.20 9.63 -3.74
N ARG A 92 -0.87 10.77 -3.57
CA ARG A 92 -0.45 12.06 -4.14
C ARG A 92 0.96 12.45 -3.68
N LYS A 93 1.27 12.23 -2.41
CA LYS A 93 2.60 12.48 -1.85
C LYS A 93 3.67 11.58 -2.44
N ALA A 94 3.41 10.29 -2.56
CA ALA A 94 4.34 9.36 -3.18
C ALA A 94 4.54 9.65 -4.67
N ALA A 95 3.47 10.01 -5.39
CA ALA A 95 3.52 10.42 -6.80
C ALA A 95 4.30 11.73 -7.01
N SER A 96 4.07 12.75 -6.18
CA SER A 96 4.84 14.00 -6.20
C SER A 96 6.33 13.74 -5.97
N ARG A 97 6.68 12.84 -5.04
CA ARG A 97 8.08 12.40 -4.81
C ARG A 97 8.66 11.62 -5.99
N ALA A 98 7.83 10.96 -6.78
CA ALA A 98 8.24 10.28 -8.01
C ALA A 98 8.46 11.26 -9.19
N GLY A 99 8.11 12.54 -9.04
CA GLY A 99 8.10 13.52 -10.13
C GLY A 99 6.89 13.38 -11.07
N ALA A 100 5.83 12.69 -10.62
CA ALA A 100 4.62 12.51 -11.41
C ALA A 100 3.70 13.73 -11.34
N GLU A 101 2.93 13.92 -12.40
CA GLU A 101 1.89 14.96 -12.50
C GLU A 101 0.52 14.40 -12.11
N ALA A 102 0.27 13.14 -12.42
CA ALA A 102 -1.00 12.48 -12.16
C ALA A 102 -0.81 11.03 -11.75
N VAL A 103 -1.83 10.48 -11.09
CA VAL A 103 -1.98 9.06 -10.78
C VAL A 103 -3.22 8.55 -11.48
N TYR A 104 -3.07 7.54 -12.34
CA TYR A 104 -4.17 6.88 -13.06
C TYR A 104 -4.42 5.48 -12.52
N GLY A 105 -5.57 4.91 -12.88
CA GLY A 105 -5.95 3.56 -12.53
C GLY A 105 -5.98 3.34 -11.03
N VAL A 106 -6.46 4.33 -10.26
CA VAL A 106 -6.55 4.21 -8.80
C VAL A 106 -7.58 3.13 -8.45
N GLN A 107 -7.09 2.01 -7.92
CA GLN A 107 -7.88 0.84 -7.59
C GLN A 107 -7.68 0.44 -6.13
N LEU A 108 -8.73 -0.15 -5.55
CA LEU A 108 -8.64 -0.79 -4.25
C LEU A 108 -8.09 -2.19 -4.40
N ILE A 109 -7.05 -2.50 -3.64
CA ILE A 109 -6.49 -3.83 -3.54
C ILE A 109 -6.76 -4.35 -2.14
N THR A 110 -7.40 -5.51 -2.08
CA THR A 110 -7.59 -6.28 -0.85
C THR A 110 -6.48 -7.31 -0.77
N ARG A 111 -5.66 -7.23 0.29
CA ARG A 111 -4.62 -8.19 0.60
C ARG A 111 -4.96 -8.90 1.90
N GLN A 112 -5.06 -10.21 1.86
CA GLN A 112 -5.16 -11.03 3.07
C GLN A 112 -3.79 -11.19 3.71
N THR A 113 -3.72 -10.87 5.00
CA THR A 113 -2.51 -11.04 5.80
C THR A 113 -2.81 -11.93 7.00
N ARG A 114 -1.93 -12.90 7.27
CA ARG A 114 -1.99 -13.67 8.52
C ARG A 114 -1.49 -12.80 9.66
N GLY A 115 -2.25 -12.76 10.76
CA GLY A 115 -1.89 -11.99 11.93
C GLY A 115 -2.56 -12.52 13.19
N TRP A 116 -2.22 -11.90 14.30
CA TRP A 116 -2.94 -12.11 15.56
C TRP A 116 -4.21 -11.27 15.53
N ILE A 117 -5.35 -11.93 15.64
CA ILE A 117 -6.68 -11.32 15.64
C ILE A 117 -7.32 -11.65 16.99
N ARG A 118 -8.10 -10.70 17.50
CA ARG A 118 -8.95 -10.93 18.65
C ARG A 118 -10.09 -11.83 18.23
N ASP A 119 -10.19 -12.99 18.84
CA ASP A 119 -11.30 -13.90 18.62
C ASP A 119 -12.60 -13.25 19.15
N PRO A 120 -13.63 -13.05 18.31
CA PRO A 120 -14.90 -12.44 18.71
C PRO A 120 -15.65 -13.28 19.75
N TYR A 121 -15.37 -14.58 19.84
CA TYR A 121 -15.99 -15.48 20.82
C TYR A 121 -15.31 -15.44 22.19
N THR A 122 -14.09 -14.88 22.29
CA THR A 122 -13.45 -14.71 23.59
C THR A 122 -14.01 -13.52 24.37
N PRO A 123 -14.29 -13.69 25.68
CA PRO A 123 -14.72 -12.58 26.52
C PRO A 123 -13.72 -11.41 26.47
N ARG A 124 -14.20 -10.16 26.53
CA ARG A 124 -13.34 -8.96 26.42
C ARG A 124 -12.21 -8.89 27.44
N TRP A 125 -12.37 -9.54 28.59
CA TRP A 125 -11.37 -9.62 29.66
C TRP A 125 -10.32 -10.72 29.44
N LEU A 126 -10.55 -11.64 28.49
CA LEU A 126 -9.66 -12.72 28.12
C LEU A 126 -9.10 -12.43 26.72
N ILE A 127 -8.01 -11.66 26.65
CA ILE A 127 -7.34 -11.35 25.39
C ILE A 127 -6.44 -12.53 25.04
N THR A 128 -7.02 -13.62 24.53
CA THR A 128 -6.25 -14.68 23.86
C THR A 128 -6.15 -14.33 22.39
N PRO A 129 -4.99 -13.85 21.91
CA PRO A 129 -4.82 -13.61 20.49
C PRO A 129 -4.87 -14.96 19.76
N THR A 130 -5.75 -15.07 18.77
CA THR A 130 -5.79 -16.23 17.87
C THR A 130 -5.11 -15.87 16.56
N GLN A 131 -4.46 -16.85 15.93
CA GLN A 131 -3.93 -16.66 14.60
C GLN A 131 -5.09 -16.71 13.60
N GLY A 132 -5.24 -15.67 12.79
CA GLY A 132 -6.30 -15.60 11.79
C GLY A 132 -5.91 -14.79 10.56
N TRP A 133 -6.84 -14.70 9.61
CA TRP A 133 -6.70 -13.89 8.41
C TRP A 133 -7.38 -12.53 8.59
N THR A 134 -6.66 -11.46 8.30
CA THR A 134 -7.22 -10.10 8.28
C THR A 134 -7.10 -9.55 6.86
N ASP A 135 -8.23 -9.09 6.34
CA ASP A 135 -8.26 -8.31 5.10
C ASP A 135 -7.63 -6.94 5.34
N ARG A 136 -6.72 -6.57 4.46
CA ARG A 136 -6.14 -5.23 4.42
C ARG A 136 -6.41 -4.57 3.10
N TYR A 137 -6.85 -3.33 3.18
CA TYR A 137 -7.22 -2.49 2.05
C TYR A 137 -6.09 -1.49 1.79
N LEU A 138 -5.64 -1.41 0.54
CA LEU A 138 -4.70 -0.38 0.10
C LEU A 138 -5.12 0.15 -1.28
N LEU A 139 -4.80 1.40 -1.56
CA LEU A 139 -4.97 1.96 -2.88
C LEU A 139 -3.69 1.79 -3.68
N ARG A 140 -3.83 1.31 -4.92
CA ARG A 140 -2.74 1.25 -5.90
C ARG A 140 -3.09 2.15 -7.08
N GLY A 141 -2.09 2.84 -7.60
CA GLY A 141 -2.22 3.61 -8.83
C GLY A 141 -0.92 3.64 -9.63
N VAL A 142 -1.02 4.15 -10.85
CA VAL A 142 0.11 4.31 -11.76
C VAL A 142 0.45 5.80 -11.85
N ALA A 143 1.63 6.16 -11.39
CA ALA A 143 2.15 7.53 -11.50
C ALA A 143 2.67 7.79 -12.90
N VAL A 144 2.19 8.87 -13.52
CA VAL A 144 2.53 9.27 -14.88
C VAL A 144 2.98 10.72 -14.96
N ILE A 145 3.72 11.03 -16.01
CA ILE A 145 4.07 12.38 -16.43
C ILE A 145 3.61 12.60 -17.87
N SER A 146 3.06 13.79 -18.16
CA SER A 146 2.67 14.16 -19.53
C SER A 146 3.92 14.34 -20.40
N GLU A 147 3.84 13.88 -21.66
CA GLU A 147 4.97 14.01 -22.58
C GLU A 147 5.30 15.47 -22.91
N SER A 148 4.29 16.34 -22.97
CA SER A 148 4.45 17.77 -23.25
C SER A 148 5.19 18.55 -22.16
N ARG A 149 5.22 18.03 -20.92
CA ARG A 149 5.96 18.63 -19.79
C ARG A 149 7.26 17.90 -19.48
N LEU A 150 7.68 16.95 -20.32
CA LEU A 150 9.01 16.39 -20.21
C LEU A 150 10.04 17.51 -20.45
N PRO A 151 11.03 17.70 -19.55
CA PRO A 151 12.06 18.69 -19.78
C PRO A 151 12.84 18.35 -21.06
N ALA A 152 13.03 19.33 -21.94
CA ALA A 152 13.63 19.16 -23.27
C ALA A 152 15.04 18.53 -23.24
N ASP A 153 15.78 18.76 -22.15
CA ASP A 153 17.15 18.29 -21.98
C ASP A 153 17.25 16.80 -21.61
N PHE A 154 16.12 16.13 -21.38
CA PHE A 154 16.14 14.71 -21.07
C PHE A 154 16.07 13.89 -22.34
N ALA A 155 17.25 13.45 -22.81
CA ALA A 155 17.34 12.33 -23.74
C ALA A 155 16.52 11.17 -23.18
N CYS A 156 15.33 10.97 -23.74
CA CYS A 156 14.58 9.76 -23.53
C CYS A 156 15.54 8.65 -23.98
N TYR A 157 15.93 7.74 -23.08
CA TYR A 157 16.24 6.42 -23.59
C TYR A 157 14.89 6.01 -24.14
N GLN A 158 14.71 6.15 -25.45
CA GLN A 158 13.73 5.36 -26.16
C GLN A 158 13.92 3.98 -25.55
N THR A 159 12.88 3.45 -24.90
CA THR A 159 12.79 2.01 -24.68
C THR A 159 13.21 1.45 -26.01
N ALA A 160 14.42 0.85 -26.06
CA ALA A 160 14.99 0.35 -27.30
C ALA A 160 13.84 -0.36 -28.01
N PRO A 161 13.56 -0.02 -29.29
CA PRO A 161 12.37 -0.48 -29.99
C PRO A 161 12.20 -1.93 -29.61
N ARG A 162 11.11 -2.22 -28.89
CA ARG A 162 10.83 -3.54 -28.34
C ARG A 162 11.07 -4.45 -29.52
N HIS A 163 12.17 -5.20 -29.50
CA HIS A 163 12.53 -6.04 -30.64
C HIS A 163 11.24 -6.79 -30.95
N PRO A 164 10.66 -6.65 -32.16
CA PRO A 164 9.44 -7.38 -32.46
C PRO A 164 9.73 -8.82 -32.05
N ALA A 165 8.83 -9.40 -31.26
CA ALA A 165 8.93 -10.80 -30.89
C ALA A 165 9.34 -11.53 -32.17
N PRO A 166 10.41 -12.34 -32.17
CA PRO A 166 10.94 -12.90 -33.41
C PRO A 166 9.82 -13.67 -34.11
N GLU A 167 9.18 -13.05 -35.11
CA GLU A 167 8.04 -13.63 -35.83
C GLU A 167 8.49 -14.75 -36.78
N ASP A 168 9.79 -14.99 -36.92
CA ASP A 168 10.35 -16.02 -37.80
C ASP A 168 11.44 -16.85 -37.14
N ALA A 169 11.14 -17.47 -36.00
CA ALA A 169 11.80 -18.73 -35.67
C ALA A 169 11.19 -19.84 -36.53
N LYS A 170 11.62 -19.92 -37.80
CA LYS A 170 11.40 -21.09 -38.66
C LYS A 170 11.84 -22.32 -37.88
N THR A 171 10.85 -23.05 -37.42
CA THR A 171 11.00 -24.32 -36.71
C THR A 171 11.64 -25.28 -37.70
N GLY A 172 12.95 -25.50 -37.55
CA GLY A 172 13.52 -26.77 -37.93
C GLY A 172 12.69 -27.83 -37.22
N ALA A 173 12.03 -28.69 -38.00
CA ALA A 173 11.13 -29.72 -37.51
C ALA A 173 11.81 -30.61 -36.46
N VAL A 174 11.58 -30.29 -35.19
CA VAL A 174 11.70 -31.28 -34.11
C VAL A 174 10.34 -31.96 -34.06
N LYS A 175 10.31 -33.19 -34.56
CA LYS A 175 9.20 -34.12 -34.42
C LYS A 175 9.05 -34.43 -32.92
N ILE A 176 8.18 -33.69 -32.25
CA ILE A 176 7.73 -34.00 -30.89
C ILE A 176 6.46 -34.81 -31.04
N GLU A 177 6.55 -36.09 -30.71
CA GLU A 177 5.40 -36.99 -30.64
C GLU A 177 4.47 -36.50 -29.51
N MET A 178 3.26 -36.12 -29.89
CA MET A 178 2.16 -35.75 -29.00
C MET A 178 1.56 -37.02 -28.41
N GLU A 179 1.83 -37.30 -27.14
CA GLU A 179 0.90 -38.06 -26.31
C GLU A 179 -0.14 -37.11 -25.72
N ALA A 180 -1.41 -37.35 -26.09
CA ALA A 180 -2.56 -36.63 -25.58
C ALA A 180 -2.87 -37.08 -24.15
N GLY A 181 -2.42 -36.29 -23.16
CA GLY A 181 -2.90 -36.38 -21.78
C GLY A 181 -4.07 -35.42 -21.53
N PRO A 182 -5.17 -35.85 -20.90
CA PRO A 182 -6.28 -34.97 -20.55
C PRO A 182 -5.83 -33.94 -19.52
N SER A 183 -6.04 -32.66 -19.84
CA SER A 183 -5.73 -31.50 -19.00
C SER A 183 -6.67 -31.45 -17.78
N PRO A 184 -6.17 -31.56 -16.53
CA PRO A 184 -6.98 -31.33 -15.36
C PRO A 184 -6.76 -29.91 -14.82
N HIS A 185 -7.86 -29.29 -14.41
CA HIS A 185 -7.95 -28.08 -13.59
C HIS A 185 -7.57 -26.75 -14.23
N ALA A 186 -8.59 -26.12 -14.84
CA ALA A 186 -8.72 -24.68 -14.79
C ALA A 186 -8.87 -24.24 -13.32
N ASP A 187 -7.89 -23.49 -12.80
CA ASP A 187 -7.97 -22.81 -11.52
C ASP A 187 -9.01 -21.67 -11.59
N PRO A 188 -10.10 -21.69 -10.80
CA PRO A 188 -11.06 -20.60 -10.73
C PRO A 188 -10.63 -19.62 -9.61
N LEU A 189 -9.54 -18.87 -9.80
CA LEU A 189 -9.08 -17.89 -8.81
C LEU A 189 -8.89 -16.45 -9.32
N GLN A 190 -9.25 -16.15 -10.58
CA GLN A 190 -9.05 -14.80 -11.14
C GLN A 190 -10.34 -14.00 -11.43
N SER A 191 -11.43 -14.30 -10.74
CA SER A 191 -12.64 -13.45 -10.77
C SER A 191 -13.16 -13.09 -9.39
N ALA A 192 -12.27 -12.90 -8.40
CA ALA A 192 -12.63 -12.20 -7.18
C ALA A 192 -12.98 -10.76 -7.56
N GLY A 193 -14.28 -10.54 -7.75
CA GLY A 193 -14.86 -9.35 -8.37
C GLY A 193 -14.26 -8.06 -7.84
N GLN A 194 -13.96 -7.15 -8.78
CA GLN A 194 -13.85 -5.74 -8.51
C GLN A 194 -15.21 -5.25 -7.98
N LYS A 195 -15.49 -5.48 -6.70
CA LYS A 195 -16.58 -4.81 -6.01
C LYS A 195 -16.27 -3.33 -6.05
N SER A 196 -17.23 -2.53 -6.50
CA SER A 196 -17.08 -1.09 -6.53
C SER A 196 -16.80 -0.61 -5.12
N TRP A 197 -16.00 0.45 -4.97
CA TRP A 197 -15.73 1.08 -3.67
C TRP A 197 -17.02 1.40 -2.91
N ASN A 198 -18.08 1.76 -3.65
CA ASN A 198 -19.39 2.04 -3.08
C ASN A 198 -20.03 0.80 -2.46
N ASP A 199 -19.80 -0.40 -3.01
CA ASP A 199 -20.35 -1.65 -2.49
C ASP A 199 -19.70 -2.04 -1.16
N LEU A 200 -18.40 -1.76 -1.00
CA LEU A 200 -17.66 -2.04 0.24
C LEU A 200 -18.03 -1.07 1.36
N ILE A 201 -18.19 0.22 1.05
CA ILE A 201 -18.67 1.21 2.03
C ILE A 201 -20.07 0.81 2.52
N GLN A 202 -20.98 0.49 1.60
CA GLN A 202 -22.33 0.06 1.97
C GLN A 202 -22.35 -1.26 2.76
N ALA A 203 -21.40 -2.17 2.51
CA ALA A 203 -21.29 -3.40 3.28
C ALA A 203 -20.76 -3.18 4.70
N ASP A 204 -19.82 -2.26 4.88
CA ASP A 204 -19.26 -1.92 6.20
C ASP A 204 -20.23 -1.09 7.03
N GLU A 205 -20.96 -0.15 6.40
CA GLU A 205 -22.01 0.65 7.06
C GLU A 205 -23.18 -0.21 7.55
N LYS A 206 -23.46 -1.33 6.86
CA LYS A 206 -24.48 -2.30 7.27
C LYS A 206 -24.00 -3.31 8.31
N ARG A 207 -22.74 -3.26 8.74
CA ARG A 207 -22.23 -4.17 9.77
C ARG A 207 -22.74 -3.68 11.12
N PRO A 208 -23.65 -4.41 11.79
CA PRO A 208 -24.13 -3.97 13.10
C PRO A 208 -22.93 -3.88 14.06
N GLU A 209 -22.85 -2.79 14.81
CA GLU A 209 -21.86 -2.63 15.88
C GLU A 209 -22.05 -3.80 16.87
N GLN A 210 -21.14 -4.77 16.82
CA GLN A 210 -21.09 -5.94 17.72
C GLN A 210 -19.99 -5.75 18.76
#